data_AF-A0A7D7LSW3-F1
#
_entry.id   AF-A0A7D7LSW3-F1
#
_cell.length_a   1.000
_cell.length_b   1.000
_cell.length_c   1.000
_cell.angle_alpha   90.00
_cell.angle_beta   90.00
_cell.angle_gamma   90.00
#
_symmetry.space_group_name_H-M   'P 1'
#
loop_
_entity.id
_entity.type
_entity.pdbx_description
1 polymer ?
#
loop_
_entity_poly.entity_id
_entity_poly.type
_entity_poly.pdbx_seq_one_letter_code
_entity_poly.pdbx_strand_id
1 'polypeptide(L)'
;MTSTLSVRASRRGARKFLEPSAIVEAIDIEELIVLPGYRALSELPSSFGVTVDIADEIDAALRRHQAVVGHLRTMLSDATAAAAISSPRDEALASIGLLEADREVAERNSSPPVRVYGALAADLDRADDGRARVMVAVAFLLVATHALTDPTNCGTASPALNLVPPPLHRDRALLEKVLTRVVSMFDATTLAGLAGHITAASAAFAEGSDADHQLSVLRYNPHSLRTSCRAAGMGDVDVRIAG
;
A
#
# COMPACT_ATOMS: atom_id res chain seq x y z
N MET A 1 17.80 -18.59 56.71
CA MET A 1 16.38 -18.37 56.35
C MET A 1 16.35 -17.19 55.40
N THR A 2 16.56 -17.47 54.11
CA THR A 2 15.55 -17.57 53.03
C THR A 2 15.34 -16.23 52.32
N SER A 3 16.04 -16.13 51.19
CA SER A 3 15.77 -15.23 50.07
C SER A 3 14.27 -15.10 49.79
N THR A 4 13.82 -13.86 49.64
CA THR A 4 12.60 -13.50 48.91
C THR A 4 13.06 -12.74 47.66
N LEU A 5 13.31 -13.47 46.57
CA LEU A 5 12.39 -13.53 45.42
C LEU A 5 12.12 -12.12 44.89
N SER A 6 12.91 -11.68 43.92
CA SER A 6 12.50 -11.75 42.51
C SER A 6 11.09 -11.17 42.32
N VAL A 7 10.93 -9.88 42.59
CA VAL A 7 9.88 -9.11 41.93
C VAL A 7 10.35 -8.91 40.51
N ARG A 8 10.05 -9.95 39.73
CA ARG A 8 10.16 -10.04 38.29
C ARG A 8 9.97 -8.65 37.68
N ALA A 9 11.05 -8.15 37.11
CA ALA A 9 11.03 -7.41 35.86
C ALA A 9 10.24 -8.24 34.83
N SER A 10 8.92 -8.27 34.99
CA SER A 10 8.00 -8.75 33.99
C SER A 10 8.01 -7.66 32.92
N ARG A 11 8.89 -7.89 31.95
CA ARG A 11 8.91 -7.27 30.63
C ARG A 11 7.48 -7.23 30.09
N ARG A 12 6.71 -6.20 30.43
CA ARG A 12 5.76 -5.62 29.48
C ARG A 12 6.64 -5.00 28.42
N GLY A 13 6.98 -5.78 27.40
CA GLY A 13 7.59 -5.23 26.19
C GLY A 13 6.77 -4.00 25.81
N ALA A 14 7.41 -2.84 25.83
CA ALA A 14 6.79 -1.61 25.37
C ALA A 14 6.21 -1.93 24.00
N ARG A 15 4.89 -1.83 23.86
CA ARG A 15 4.20 -2.04 22.58
C ARG A 15 4.85 -1.08 21.60
N LYS A 16 5.71 -1.58 20.70
CA LYS A 16 6.17 -0.79 19.56
C LYS A 16 4.95 -0.65 18.66
N PHE A 17 4.18 0.41 18.86
CA PHE A 17 3.28 0.88 17.82
C PHE A 17 4.12 1.14 16.57
N LEU A 18 3.54 0.94 15.39
CA LEU A 18 4.15 1.43 14.15
C LEU A 18 4.47 2.92 14.37
N GLU A 19 5.66 3.35 13.96
CA GLU A 19 6.01 4.77 14.04
C GLU A 19 4.98 5.58 13.23
N PRO A 20 4.60 6.79 13.67
CA PRO A 20 3.64 7.63 12.95
C PRO A 20 3.95 7.76 11.46
N SER A 21 5.24 7.80 11.09
CA SER A 21 5.73 7.81 9.70
C SER A 21 5.28 6.59 8.89
N ALA A 22 5.34 5.38 9.45
CA ALA A 22 4.91 4.15 8.78
C ALA A 22 3.37 4.10 8.62
N ILE A 23 2.63 4.70 9.56
CA ILE A 23 1.17 4.80 9.45
C ILE A 23 0.79 5.80 8.36
N VAL A 24 1.50 6.94 8.26
CA VAL A 24 1.32 7.91 7.17
C VAL A 24 1.64 7.27 5.81
N GLU A 25 2.75 6.54 5.70
CA GLU A 25 3.10 5.81 4.48
C GLU A 25 1.97 4.85 4.03
N ALA A 26 1.38 4.11 4.97
CA ALA A 26 0.28 3.20 4.67
C ALA A 26 -0.98 3.94 4.21
N ILE A 27 -1.31 5.07 4.84
CA ILE A 27 -2.44 5.93 4.42
C ILE A 27 -2.19 6.44 3.00
N ASP A 28 -0.99 6.95 2.70
CA ASP A 28 -0.66 7.49 1.38
C ASP A 28 -0.80 6.41 0.29
N ILE A 29 -0.31 5.19 0.53
CA ILE A 29 -0.44 4.09 -0.44
C ILE A 29 -1.91 3.73 -0.64
N GLU A 30 -2.70 3.62 0.42
CA GLU A 30 -4.12 3.30 0.33
C GLU A 30 -4.90 4.39 -0.44
N GLU A 31 -4.68 5.66 -0.11
CA GLU A 31 -5.43 6.79 -0.66
C GLU A 31 -5.00 7.19 -2.07
N LEU A 32 -3.70 7.03 -2.39
CA LEU A 32 -3.12 7.52 -3.63
C LEU A 32 -2.85 6.40 -4.66
N ILE A 33 -2.78 5.14 -4.24
CA ILE A 33 -2.56 4.00 -5.15
C ILE A 33 -3.73 3.04 -5.14
N VAL A 34 -4.08 2.47 -3.98
CA VAL A 34 -5.02 1.34 -3.91
C VAL A 34 -6.44 1.78 -4.27
N LEU A 35 -6.98 2.79 -3.59
CA LEU A 35 -8.32 3.30 -3.87
C LEU A 35 -8.45 3.86 -5.29
N PRO A 36 -7.51 4.68 -5.82
CA PRO A 36 -7.55 5.13 -7.21
C PRO A 36 -7.47 3.98 -8.20
N GLY A 37 -6.63 2.96 -7.99
CA GLY A 37 -6.54 1.81 -8.87
C GLY A 37 -7.85 1.03 -8.97
N TYR A 38 -8.56 0.84 -7.86
CA TYR A 38 -9.86 0.18 -7.88
C TYR A 38 -10.92 1.03 -8.58
N ARG A 39 -10.91 2.35 -8.39
CA ARG A 39 -11.79 3.27 -9.13
C ARG A 39 -11.52 3.23 -10.63
N ALA A 40 -10.25 3.17 -11.02
CA ALA A 40 -9.83 3.12 -12.42
C ALA A 40 -10.38 1.87 -13.15
N LEU A 41 -10.48 0.72 -12.46
CA LEU A 41 -11.15 -0.46 -13.00
C LEU A 41 -12.64 -0.22 -13.28
N SER A 42 -13.30 0.58 -12.44
CA SER A 42 -14.71 0.95 -12.62
C SER A 42 -14.93 2.06 -13.67
N GLU A 43 -13.91 2.84 -14.01
CA GLU A 43 -13.97 3.88 -15.05
C GLU A 43 -13.96 3.29 -16.46
N LEU A 44 -13.19 2.22 -16.69
CA LEU A 44 -13.10 1.52 -17.99
C LEU A 44 -13.46 0.03 -17.89
N PRO A 45 -14.68 -0.32 -17.45
CA PRO A 45 -15.04 -1.70 -17.13
C PRO A 45 -14.96 -2.62 -18.35
N SER A 46 -15.37 -2.14 -19.52
CA SER A 46 -15.29 -2.91 -20.77
C SER A 46 -13.86 -3.16 -21.23
N SER A 47 -12.93 -2.23 -20.97
CA SER A 47 -11.53 -2.39 -21.36
C SER A 47 -10.84 -3.44 -20.48
N PHE A 48 -11.18 -3.51 -19.19
CA PHE A 48 -10.58 -4.45 -18.26
C PHE A 48 -11.38 -5.75 -18.10
N GLY A 49 -12.39 -5.97 -18.96
CA GLY A 49 -13.22 -7.17 -18.92
C GLY A 49 -13.97 -7.32 -17.59
N VAL A 50 -14.35 -6.22 -16.94
CA VAL A 50 -15.09 -6.22 -15.68
C VAL A 50 -16.53 -6.63 -15.94
N THR A 51 -16.91 -7.83 -15.48
CA THR A 51 -18.31 -8.28 -15.46
C THR A 51 -19.01 -7.82 -14.18
N VAL A 52 -20.33 -8.00 -14.12
CA VAL A 52 -21.16 -7.62 -12.98
C VAL A 52 -20.64 -8.22 -11.66
N ASP A 53 -20.27 -9.49 -11.65
CA ASP A 53 -19.68 -10.17 -10.48
C ASP A 53 -18.33 -9.56 -10.05
N ILE A 54 -17.49 -9.17 -11.01
CA ILE A 54 -16.22 -8.49 -10.72
C ILE A 54 -16.46 -7.08 -10.21
N ALA A 55 -17.46 -6.36 -10.76
CA ALA A 55 -17.83 -5.02 -10.30
C ALA A 55 -18.28 -5.04 -8.84
N ASP A 56 -19.11 -6.01 -8.45
CA ASP A 56 -19.54 -6.19 -7.05
C ASP A 56 -18.34 -6.48 -6.11
N GLU A 57 -17.38 -7.28 -6.58
CA GLU A 57 -16.15 -7.57 -5.85
C GLU A 57 -15.24 -6.32 -5.70
N ILE A 58 -15.13 -5.49 -6.74
CA ILE A 58 -14.42 -4.21 -6.74
C ILE A 58 -15.07 -3.23 -5.76
N ASP A 59 -16.39 -3.09 -5.80
CA ASP A 59 -17.14 -2.23 -4.88
C ASP A 59 -16.96 -2.69 -3.42
N ALA A 60 -16.97 -4.01 -3.20
CA ALA A 60 -16.65 -4.56 -1.90
C ALA A 60 -15.20 -4.27 -1.49
N ALA A 61 -14.25 -4.28 -2.41
CA ALA A 61 -12.85 -3.92 -2.14
C ALA A 61 -12.72 -2.45 -1.76
N LEU A 62 -13.32 -1.53 -2.53
CA LEU A 62 -13.34 -0.10 -2.23
C LEU A 62 -13.85 0.18 -0.82
N ARG A 63 -14.97 -0.42 -0.41
CA ARG A 63 -15.51 -0.26 0.96
C ARG A 63 -14.55 -0.79 2.02
N ARG A 64 -13.86 -1.91 1.77
CA ARG A 64 -12.85 -2.46 2.70
C ARG A 64 -11.67 -1.52 2.85
N HIS A 65 -11.09 -1.06 1.76
CA HIS A 65 -9.93 -0.17 1.78
C HIS A 65 -10.27 1.20 2.39
N GLN A 66 -11.47 1.73 2.17
CA GLN A 66 -11.96 2.92 2.88
C GLN A 66 -12.01 2.72 4.41
N ALA A 67 -12.46 1.55 4.86
CA ALA A 67 -12.47 1.21 6.29
C ALA A 67 -11.05 1.06 6.85
N VAL A 68 -10.11 0.49 6.07
CA VAL A 68 -8.68 0.42 6.43
C VAL A 68 -8.10 1.82 6.62
N VAL A 69 -8.34 2.75 5.68
CA VAL A 69 -7.89 4.15 5.83
C VAL A 69 -8.46 4.79 7.10
N GLY A 70 -9.74 4.58 7.40
CA GLY A 70 -10.36 5.08 8.63
C GLY A 70 -9.69 4.53 9.90
N HIS A 71 -9.33 3.24 9.89
CA HIS A 71 -8.61 2.60 10.98
C HIS A 71 -7.19 3.16 11.13
N LEU A 72 -6.44 3.28 10.03
CA LEU A 72 -5.08 3.84 10.02
C LEU A 72 -5.06 5.28 10.54
N ARG A 73 -6.04 6.12 10.17
CA ARG A 73 -6.17 7.49 10.68
C ARG A 73 -6.40 7.52 12.19
N THR A 74 -7.20 6.60 12.72
CA THR A 74 -7.41 6.45 14.16
C THR A 74 -6.11 6.07 14.85
N MET A 75 -5.37 5.10 14.30
CA MET A 75 -4.06 4.70 14.83
C MET A 75 -3.03 5.82 14.78
N LEU A 76 -3.02 6.64 13.72
CA LEU A 76 -2.12 7.80 13.63
C LEU A 76 -2.43 8.81 14.73
N SER A 77 -3.71 9.08 14.97
CA SER A 77 -4.15 9.94 16.08
C SER A 77 -3.70 9.40 17.44
N ASP A 78 -3.84 8.09 17.67
CA ASP A 78 -3.41 7.45 18.91
C ASP A 78 -1.87 7.49 19.08
N ALA A 79 -1.13 7.22 18.01
CA ALA A 79 0.33 7.20 18.01
C ALA A 79 0.91 8.60 18.23
N THR A 80 0.33 9.63 17.61
CA THR A 80 0.72 11.04 17.80
C THR A 80 0.37 11.54 19.21
N ALA A 81 -0.81 11.20 19.74
CA ALA A 81 -1.17 11.53 21.11
C ALA A 81 -0.23 10.88 22.14
N ALA A 82 0.14 9.60 21.92
CA ALA A 82 1.10 8.90 22.78
C ALA A 82 2.50 9.52 22.73
N ALA A 83 2.94 10.00 21.55
CA ALA A 83 4.21 10.71 21.40
C ALA A 83 4.20 12.07 22.12
N ALA A 84 3.11 12.83 22.03
CA ALA A 84 2.96 14.14 22.68
C ALA A 84 3.01 14.05 24.22
N ILE A 85 2.43 13.01 24.81
CA ILE A 85 2.44 12.78 26.28
C ILE A 85 3.84 12.39 26.79
N SER A 86 4.75 11.97 25.91
CA SER A 86 6.07 11.44 26.28
C SER A 86 7.18 12.50 26.38
N SER A 87 6.89 13.78 26.09
CA SER A 87 7.88 14.84 26.00
C SER A 87 7.38 16.17 26.61
N PRO A 88 7.70 16.46 27.89
CA PRO A 88 7.43 17.77 28.50
C PRO A 88 8.12 18.93 27.75
N ARG A 89 9.12 18.60 26.91
CA ARG A 89 9.88 19.55 26.11
C ARG A 89 9.12 19.98 24.85
N ASP A 90 8.26 19.13 24.30
CA ASP A 90 7.50 19.45 23.08
C ASP A 90 6.24 20.26 23.38
N GLU A 91 5.61 20.08 24.55
CA GLU A 91 4.58 21.02 25.06
C GLU A 91 5.13 22.46 25.21
N ALA A 92 6.39 22.58 25.63
CA ALA A 92 7.07 23.87 25.75
C ALA A 92 7.47 24.49 24.40
N LEU A 93 7.54 23.72 23.31
CA LEU A 93 7.84 24.22 21.96
C LEU A 93 6.56 24.51 21.16
N ALA A 94 5.52 23.69 21.33
CA ALA A 94 4.20 23.90 20.73
C ALA A 94 3.52 25.18 21.27
N SER A 95 3.71 25.50 22.56
CA SER A 95 3.20 26.74 23.19
C SER A 95 3.85 28.02 22.67
N ILE A 96 4.97 27.93 21.95
CA ILE A 96 5.67 29.07 21.30
C ILE A 96 5.37 29.13 19.78
N GLY A 97 4.47 28.28 19.27
CA GLY A 97 4.04 28.32 17.87
C GLY A 97 5.09 27.84 16.85
N LEU A 98 6.07 27.03 17.27
CA LEU A 98 7.18 26.57 16.42
C LEU A 98 6.95 25.18 15.79
N LEU A 99 5.76 24.61 15.92
CA LEU A 99 5.37 23.33 15.31
C LEU A 99 4.24 23.59 14.29
N GLU A 100 4.55 24.30 13.21
CA GLU A 100 3.77 24.20 11.99
C GLU A 100 4.23 22.93 11.26
N ALA A 101 3.33 21.94 11.16
CA ALA A 101 3.59 20.73 10.38
C ALA A 101 3.53 21.12 8.88
N ASP A 102 4.69 21.47 8.34
CA ASP A 102 4.85 21.84 6.94
C ASP A 102 4.33 20.75 6.01
N ARG A 103 3.31 21.10 5.24
CA ARG A 103 2.75 20.30 4.14
C ARG A 103 3.81 20.00 3.07
N GLU A 104 4.85 20.84 2.95
CA GLU A 104 6.03 20.62 2.10
C GLU A 104 6.98 19.50 2.61
N VAL A 105 6.99 19.21 3.92
CA VAL A 105 7.77 18.08 4.49
C VAL A 105 7.05 16.75 4.20
N ALA A 106 5.72 16.76 4.11
CA ALA A 106 4.94 15.59 3.71
C ALA A 106 5.21 15.17 2.24
N GLU A 107 5.33 16.13 1.32
CA GLU A 107 5.67 15.83 -0.09
C GLU A 107 7.09 15.29 -0.27
N ARG A 108 8.06 15.75 0.54
CA ARG A 108 9.44 15.20 0.52
C ARG A 108 9.57 13.83 1.17
N ASN A 109 8.60 13.39 1.96
CA ASN A 109 8.61 12.13 2.70
C ASN A 109 7.64 11.08 2.15
N SER A 110 7.01 11.33 1.00
CA SER A 110 6.11 10.36 0.38
C SER A 110 6.89 9.13 -0.11
N SER A 111 6.32 7.94 0.08
CA SER A 111 6.98 6.68 -0.25
C SER A 111 7.34 6.62 -1.75
N PRO A 112 8.45 5.97 -2.12
CA PRO A 112 8.84 5.81 -3.53
C PRO A 112 7.70 5.39 -4.48
N PRO A 113 6.83 4.41 -4.15
CA PRO A 113 5.73 4.05 -5.04
C PRO A 113 4.73 5.19 -5.28
N VAL A 114 4.41 5.99 -4.26
CA VAL A 114 3.48 7.12 -4.39
C VAL A 114 4.10 8.23 -5.24
N ARG A 115 5.38 8.53 -5.04
CA ARG A 115 6.11 9.52 -5.83
C ARG A 115 6.16 9.15 -7.32
N VAL A 116 6.51 7.89 -7.63
CA VAL A 116 6.60 7.42 -9.02
C VAL A 116 5.22 7.37 -9.66
N TYR A 117 4.20 6.91 -8.93
CA TYR A 117 2.81 6.93 -9.42
C TYR A 117 2.36 8.36 -9.76
N GLY A 118 2.57 9.31 -8.85
CA GLY A 118 2.20 10.71 -9.04
C GLY A 118 2.89 11.36 -10.25
N ALA A 119 4.17 11.08 -10.46
CA ALA A 119 4.91 11.57 -11.63
C ALA A 119 4.34 11.01 -12.94
N LEU A 120 4.09 9.70 -13.00
CA LEU A 120 3.50 9.06 -14.19
C LEU A 120 2.08 9.57 -14.46
N ALA A 121 1.26 9.71 -13.43
CA ALA A 121 -0.10 10.25 -13.57
C ALA A 121 -0.07 11.69 -14.11
N ALA A 122 0.79 12.56 -13.57
CA ALA A 122 0.94 13.94 -14.03
C ALA A 122 1.45 14.04 -15.48
N ASP A 123 2.31 13.13 -15.92
CA ASP A 123 2.78 13.07 -17.31
C ASP A 123 1.63 12.69 -18.26
N LEU A 124 0.81 11.73 -17.86
CA LEU A 124 -0.33 11.25 -18.64
C LEU A 124 -1.52 12.24 -18.65
N ASP A 125 -1.67 13.02 -17.58
CA ASP A 125 -2.60 14.15 -17.53
C ASP A 125 -2.23 15.20 -18.59
N ARG A 126 -0.95 15.52 -18.73
CA ARG A 126 -0.45 16.48 -19.72
C ARG A 126 -0.57 15.96 -21.15
N ALA A 127 -0.53 14.65 -21.35
CA ALA A 127 -0.69 14.00 -22.64
C ALA A 127 -2.16 13.73 -23.04
N ASP A 128 -3.12 14.00 -22.15
CA ASP A 128 -4.55 13.67 -22.31
C ASP A 128 -4.81 12.18 -22.64
N ASP A 129 -3.96 11.28 -22.12
CA ASP A 129 -4.11 9.83 -22.34
C ASP A 129 -4.81 9.16 -21.15
N GLY A 130 -6.15 9.25 -21.16
CA GLY A 130 -6.98 8.64 -20.12
C GLY A 130 -6.85 7.12 -20.01
N ARG A 131 -6.60 6.42 -21.12
CA ARG A 131 -6.45 4.96 -21.11
C ARG A 131 -5.12 4.55 -20.48
N ALA A 132 -4.03 5.23 -20.83
CA ALA A 132 -2.73 4.99 -20.19
C ALA A 132 -2.79 5.28 -18.69
N ARG A 133 -3.51 6.32 -18.27
CA ARG A 133 -3.68 6.66 -16.85
C ARG A 133 -4.32 5.51 -16.07
N VAL A 134 -5.38 4.92 -16.61
CA VAL A 134 -6.03 3.75 -16.01
C VAL A 134 -5.09 2.56 -16.00
N MET A 135 -4.31 2.31 -17.05
CA MET A 135 -3.32 1.22 -17.07
C MET A 135 -2.24 1.40 -15.99
N VAL A 136 -1.75 2.63 -15.78
CA VAL A 136 -0.80 2.94 -14.69
C VAL A 136 -1.44 2.68 -13.33
N ALA A 137 -2.65 3.17 -13.09
CA ALA A 137 -3.36 2.97 -11.82
C ALA A 137 -3.59 1.48 -11.51
N VAL A 138 -4.00 0.69 -12.51
CA VAL A 138 -4.19 -0.76 -12.38
C VAL A 138 -2.86 -1.49 -12.15
N ALA A 139 -1.79 -1.10 -12.84
CA ALA A 139 -0.46 -1.69 -12.63
C ALA A 139 0.07 -1.44 -11.21
N PHE A 140 -0.06 -0.21 -10.71
CA PHE A 140 0.33 0.13 -9.34
C PHE A 140 -0.52 -0.58 -8.30
N LEU A 141 -1.83 -0.70 -8.50
CA LEU A 141 -2.72 -1.49 -7.65
C LEU A 141 -2.30 -2.96 -7.62
N LEU A 142 -2.05 -3.57 -8.78
CA LEU A 142 -1.59 -4.97 -8.87
C LEU A 142 -0.34 -5.17 -8.02
N VAL A 143 0.70 -4.35 -8.22
CA VAL A 143 1.94 -4.46 -7.44
C VAL A 143 1.69 -4.20 -5.95
N ALA A 144 0.88 -3.21 -5.60
CA ALA A 144 0.55 -2.89 -4.21
C ALA A 144 -0.02 -4.09 -3.45
N THR A 145 -0.93 -4.87 -4.06
CA THR A 145 -1.47 -6.08 -3.40
C THR A 145 -0.44 -7.16 -3.12
N HIS A 146 0.69 -7.16 -3.85
CA HIS A 146 1.84 -8.05 -3.63
C HIS A 146 2.97 -7.41 -2.82
N ALA A 147 2.88 -6.10 -2.53
CA ALA A 147 3.91 -5.33 -1.86
C ALA A 147 3.51 -4.85 -0.46
N LEU A 148 2.22 -4.77 -0.18
CA LEU A 148 1.72 -4.43 1.14
C LEU A 148 1.80 -5.67 2.02
N THR A 149 2.39 -5.51 3.20
CA THR A 149 2.13 -6.46 4.28
C THR A 149 0.73 -6.20 4.79
N ASP A 150 0.01 -7.28 5.11
CA ASP A 150 -1.21 -7.13 5.88
C ASP A 150 -0.84 -6.42 7.19
N PRO A 151 -1.38 -5.22 7.49
CA PRO A 151 -1.11 -4.55 8.76
C PRO A 151 -1.53 -5.40 9.97
N THR A 152 -2.21 -6.53 9.75
CA THR A 152 -2.61 -7.54 10.74
C THR A 152 -1.65 -8.72 10.89
N ASN A 153 -0.58 -8.83 10.09
CA ASN A 153 0.31 -9.99 10.12
C ASN A 153 1.04 -10.10 11.48
N CYS A 154 0.85 -11.23 12.15
CA CYS A 154 1.06 -11.44 13.59
C CYS A 154 2.52 -11.32 14.10
N GLY A 155 3.51 -11.16 13.22
CA GLY A 155 4.90 -10.91 13.59
C GLY A 155 5.19 -9.45 13.99
N THR A 156 4.34 -8.52 13.53
CA THR A 156 4.39 -7.07 13.82
C THR A 156 3.11 -6.56 14.49
N ALA A 157 2.08 -7.40 14.61
CA ALA A 157 0.79 -7.02 15.18
C ALA A 157 0.83 -6.97 16.71
N SER A 158 0.63 -5.77 17.26
CA SER A 158 0.01 -5.62 18.57
C SER A 158 -1.33 -6.38 18.57
N PRO A 159 -1.74 -7.09 19.64
CA PRO A 159 -3.04 -7.77 19.74
C PRO A 159 -4.28 -6.87 19.53
N ALA A 160 -4.10 -5.55 19.50
CA ALA A 160 -5.14 -4.58 19.13
C ALA A 160 -5.38 -4.47 17.60
N LEU A 161 -4.51 -5.07 16.78
CA LEU A 161 -4.58 -5.13 15.31
C LEU A 161 -5.10 -6.48 14.79
N ASN A 162 -5.79 -7.26 15.62
CA ASN A 162 -6.57 -8.42 15.17
C ASN A 162 -7.74 -7.95 14.28
N LEU A 163 -7.45 -7.39 13.10
CA LEU A 163 -8.43 -7.38 12.02
C LEU A 163 -8.47 -8.83 11.50
N VAL A 164 -9.66 -9.37 11.53
CA VAL A 164 -10.09 -10.68 11.02
C VAL A 164 -9.54 -10.90 9.57
N PRO A 165 -9.19 -12.13 9.14
CA PRO A 165 -8.16 -12.39 8.11
C PRO A 165 -8.66 -12.12 6.67
N PRO A 166 -7.78 -12.21 5.64
CA PRO A 166 -6.73 -11.27 5.27
C PRO A 166 -7.15 -10.47 4.01
N PRO A 167 -7.25 -9.12 4.04
CA PRO A 167 -7.70 -8.32 2.90
C PRO A 167 -6.92 -8.66 1.61
N LEU A 168 -5.60 -8.77 1.70
CA LEU A 168 -4.72 -8.92 0.55
C LEU A 168 -4.88 -10.22 -0.24
N HIS A 169 -5.31 -11.34 0.36
CA HIS A 169 -5.51 -12.58 -0.42
C HIS A 169 -6.75 -12.48 -1.31
N ARG A 170 -7.80 -11.82 -0.81
CA ARG A 170 -9.02 -11.59 -1.59
C ARG A 170 -8.75 -10.61 -2.73
N ASP A 171 -7.98 -9.57 -2.44
CA ASP A 171 -7.61 -8.56 -3.42
C ASP A 171 -6.69 -9.13 -4.51
N ARG A 172 -5.71 -9.97 -4.13
CA ARG A 172 -4.88 -10.73 -5.09
C ARG A 172 -5.72 -11.63 -5.99
N ALA A 173 -6.66 -12.39 -5.42
CA ALA A 173 -7.52 -13.26 -6.21
C ALA A 173 -8.43 -12.47 -7.18
N LEU A 174 -8.96 -11.33 -6.73
CA LEU A 174 -9.73 -10.42 -7.58
C LEU A 174 -8.88 -9.87 -8.73
N LEU A 175 -7.69 -9.37 -8.43
CA LEU A 175 -6.80 -8.81 -9.45
C LEU A 175 -6.24 -9.87 -10.40
N GLU A 176 -6.06 -11.11 -9.95
CA GLU A 176 -5.70 -12.23 -10.82
C GLU A 176 -6.82 -12.55 -11.83
N LYS A 177 -8.09 -12.52 -11.40
CA LYS A 177 -9.24 -12.64 -12.32
C LYS A 177 -9.23 -11.52 -13.36
N VAL A 178 -9.03 -10.27 -12.93
CA VAL A 178 -8.96 -9.10 -13.81
C VAL A 178 -7.80 -9.26 -14.80
N LEU A 179 -6.61 -9.59 -14.30
CA LEU A 179 -5.41 -9.71 -15.13
C LEU A 179 -5.55 -10.82 -16.19
N THR A 180 -6.14 -11.96 -15.82
CA THR A 180 -6.40 -13.07 -16.76
C THR A 180 -7.34 -12.64 -17.89
N ARG A 181 -8.35 -11.81 -17.60
CA ARG A 181 -9.24 -11.26 -18.63
C ARG A 181 -8.53 -10.24 -19.50
N VAL A 182 -7.76 -9.34 -18.90
CA VAL A 182 -6.95 -8.36 -19.62
C VAL A 182 -6.00 -9.05 -20.60
N VAL A 183 -5.29 -10.09 -20.18
CA VAL A 183 -4.38 -10.87 -21.03
C VAL A 183 -5.09 -11.52 -22.21
N SER A 184 -6.31 -12.02 -22.01
CA SER A 184 -7.08 -12.63 -23.11
C SER A 184 -7.72 -11.62 -24.07
N MET A 185 -7.88 -10.36 -23.66
CA MET A 185 -8.55 -9.31 -24.44
C MET A 185 -7.62 -8.33 -25.13
N PHE A 186 -6.46 -8.02 -24.52
CA PHE A 186 -5.55 -7.01 -25.04
C PHE A 186 -4.70 -7.55 -26.19
N ASP A 187 -4.43 -6.67 -27.15
CA ASP A 187 -3.41 -6.94 -28.17
C ASP A 187 -1.99 -6.91 -27.57
N ALA A 188 -1.03 -7.40 -28.34
CA ALA A 188 0.36 -7.49 -27.91
C ALA A 188 0.95 -6.11 -27.52
N THR A 189 0.58 -5.05 -28.22
CA THR A 189 1.07 -3.68 -27.96
C THR A 189 0.56 -3.15 -26.63
N THR A 190 -0.73 -3.32 -26.35
CA THR A 190 -1.36 -2.88 -25.09
C THR A 190 -0.84 -3.72 -23.92
N LEU A 191 -0.64 -5.03 -24.11
CA LEU A 191 -0.03 -5.89 -23.09
C LEU A 191 1.42 -5.49 -22.79
N ALA A 192 2.21 -5.13 -23.80
CA ALA A 192 3.56 -4.62 -23.61
C ALA A 192 3.56 -3.30 -22.81
N GLY A 193 2.60 -2.40 -23.08
CA GLY A 193 2.42 -1.17 -22.31
C GLY A 193 2.10 -1.45 -20.84
N LEU A 194 1.13 -2.33 -20.57
CA LEU A 194 0.77 -2.75 -19.21
C LEU A 194 1.96 -3.41 -18.49
N ALA A 195 2.71 -4.29 -19.15
CA ALA A 195 3.91 -4.91 -18.61
C ALA A 195 5.00 -3.90 -18.26
N GLY A 196 5.17 -2.86 -19.07
CA GLY A 196 6.06 -1.74 -18.80
C GLY A 196 5.66 -0.98 -17.53
N HIS A 197 4.37 -0.71 -17.33
CA HIS A 197 3.88 -0.07 -16.11
C HIS A 197 4.01 -0.97 -14.87
N ILE A 198 3.78 -2.28 -14.99
CA ILE A 198 4.01 -3.24 -13.89
C ILE A 198 5.49 -3.29 -13.52
N THR A 199 6.39 -3.22 -14.50
CA THR A 199 7.84 -3.14 -14.29
C THR A 199 8.23 -1.86 -13.52
N ALA A 200 7.69 -0.71 -13.93
CA ALA A 200 7.94 0.56 -13.24
C ALA A 200 7.41 0.56 -11.81
N ALA A 201 6.17 0.08 -11.59
CA ALA A 201 5.59 -0.07 -10.27
C ALA A 201 6.41 -1.03 -9.40
N SER A 202 6.80 -2.19 -9.93
CA SER A 202 7.65 -3.17 -9.26
C SER A 202 8.96 -2.55 -8.76
N ALA A 203 9.65 -1.78 -9.60
CA ALA A 203 10.88 -1.10 -9.22
C ALA A 203 10.65 -0.08 -8.09
N ALA A 204 9.58 0.71 -8.16
CA ALA A 204 9.26 1.70 -7.13
C ALA A 204 8.92 1.06 -5.77
N PHE A 205 8.19 -0.05 -5.78
CA PHE A 205 7.88 -0.81 -4.55
C PHE A 205 9.10 -1.57 -4.00
N ALA A 206 10.02 -2.01 -4.85
CA ALA A 206 11.29 -2.59 -4.41
C ALA A 206 12.18 -1.54 -3.71
N GLU A 207 12.33 -0.35 -4.30
CA GLU A 207 13.08 0.76 -3.70
C GLU A 207 12.51 1.16 -2.32
N GLY A 208 11.18 1.24 -2.20
CA GLY A 208 10.52 1.52 -0.92
C GLY A 208 10.70 0.42 0.13
N SER A 209 10.90 -0.84 -0.29
CA SER A 209 11.06 -1.98 0.61
C SER A 209 12.50 -2.17 1.13
N ASP A 210 13.50 -1.68 0.40
CA ASP A 210 14.93 -1.79 0.75
C ASP A 210 15.41 -0.66 1.68
N ALA A 211 14.65 0.42 1.80
CA ALA A 211 14.90 1.44 2.81
C ALA A 211 14.83 0.77 4.19
N ASP A 212 15.83 1.02 5.04
CA ASP A 212 16.14 0.36 6.34
C ASP A 212 15.08 0.64 7.44
N HIS A 213 13.83 0.76 7.05
CA HIS A 213 12.65 0.97 7.85
C HIS A 213 12.19 -0.37 8.43
N GLN A 214 12.74 -0.72 9.59
CA GLN A 214 12.34 -1.93 10.35
C GLN A 214 10.82 -2.03 10.62
N LEU A 215 10.08 -0.93 10.44
CA LEU A 215 8.64 -0.82 10.68
C LEU A 215 7.83 -0.37 9.44
N SER A 216 8.39 -0.41 8.22
CA SER A 216 7.59 -0.10 7.02
C SER A 216 6.51 -1.16 6.76
N VAL A 217 5.37 -0.70 6.27
CA VAL A 217 4.25 -1.54 5.83
C VAL A 217 4.50 -2.14 4.44
N LEU A 218 5.51 -1.61 3.72
CA LEU A 218 6.00 -2.15 2.46
C LEU A 218 6.88 -3.39 2.72
N ARG A 219 6.37 -4.55 2.31
CA ARG A 219 7.12 -5.81 2.25
C ARG A 219 6.96 -6.37 0.85
N TYR A 220 7.83 -5.90 -0.02
CA TYR A 220 7.75 -6.27 -1.41
C TYR A 220 8.06 -7.76 -1.61
N ASN A 221 7.09 -8.52 -2.16
CA ASN A 221 7.27 -9.93 -2.50
C ASN A 221 7.33 -10.13 -4.02
N PRO A 222 8.52 -10.05 -4.63
CA PRO A 222 8.67 -10.18 -6.08
C PRO A 222 8.35 -11.58 -6.59
N HIS A 223 8.52 -12.62 -5.75
CA HIS A 223 8.18 -14.00 -6.13
C HIS A 223 6.66 -14.20 -6.27
N SER A 224 5.88 -13.63 -5.34
CA SER A 224 4.42 -13.67 -5.39
C SER A 224 3.90 -12.95 -6.63
N LEU A 225 4.40 -11.75 -6.91
CA LEU A 225 4.02 -10.99 -8.10
C LEU A 225 4.37 -11.76 -9.40
N ARG A 226 5.58 -12.34 -9.49
CA ARG A 226 5.98 -13.16 -10.66
C ARG A 226 5.03 -14.33 -10.88
N THR A 227 4.63 -14.99 -9.80
CA THR A 227 3.75 -16.16 -9.88
C THR A 227 2.38 -15.76 -10.40
N SER A 228 1.79 -14.67 -9.89
CA SER A 228 0.49 -14.18 -10.35
C SER A 228 0.53 -13.66 -11.80
N CYS A 229 1.57 -12.92 -12.20
CA CYS A 229 1.73 -12.50 -13.59
C CYS A 229 1.84 -13.71 -14.54
N ARG A 230 2.62 -14.74 -14.18
CA ARG A 230 2.73 -15.97 -14.98
C ARG A 230 1.41 -16.73 -15.06
N ALA A 231 0.71 -16.88 -13.92
CA ALA A 231 -0.57 -17.59 -13.87
C ALA A 231 -1.63 -16.92 -14.76
N ALA A 232 -1.63 -15.59 -14.82
CA ALA A 232 -2.52 -14.82 -15.68
C ALA A 232 -2.14 -14.84 -17.18
N GLY A 233 -1.02 -15.48 -17.56
CA GLY A 233 -0.57 -15.58 -18.95
C GLY A 233 0.35 -14.44 -19.41
N MET A 234 0.86 -13.60 -18.51
CA MET A 234 1.89 -12.60 -18.84
C MET A 234 3.30 -13.19 -18.93
N GLY A 235 3.48 -14.49 -18.71
CA GLY A 235 4.80 -15.15 -18.62
C GLY A 235 5.65 -15.06 -19.89
N ASP A 236 5.02 -14.86 -21.05
CA ASP A 236 5.69 -14.65 -22.34
C ASP A 236 5.96 -13.16 -22.65
N VAL A 237 5.47 -12.24 -21.80
CA VAL A 237 5.67 -10.80 -21.91
C VAL A 237 6.79 -10.39 -20.94
N ASP A 238 7.73 -9.55 -21.38
CA ASP A 238 8.93 -9.08 -20.66
C ASP A 238 8.62 -8.25 -19.38
N VAL A 239 7.82 -8.76 -18.44
CA VAL A 239 7.61 -8.11 -17.14
C VAL A 239 8.89 -8.27 -16.32
N ARG A 240 9.66 -7.18 -16.19
CA ARG A 240 10.87 -7.17 -15.37
C ARG A 240 10.50 -6.83 -13.95
N ILE A 241 10.35 -7.87 -13.15
CA ILE A 241 10.05 -7.73 -11.72
C ILE A 241 11.35 -7.55 -10.96
N ALA A 242 11.55 -6.39 -10.33
CA ALA A 242 12.69 -6.10 -9.47
C ALA A 242 12.75 -7.10 -8.31
N GLY A 243 13.96 -7.52 -7.89
CA GLY A 243 14.16 -8.43 -6.74
C GLY A 243 14.96 -9.69 -7.03
#